data_AF-B4P6V3-F1
#
_entry.id   AF-B4P6V3-F1
#
_cell.length_a   1.000
_cell.length_b   1.000
_cell.length_c   1.000
_cell.angle_alpha   90.00
_cell.angle_beta   90.00
_cell.angle_gamma   90.00
#
_symmetry.space_group_name_H-M   'P 1'
#
loop_
_entity.id
_entity.type
_entity.pdbx_description
1 polymer ?
#
loop_
_entity_poly.entity_id
_entity_poly.type
_entity_poly.pdbx_seq_one_letter_code
_entity_poly.pdbx_strand_id
1 'polypeptide(L)'
;MARNLEDSCNMANAKYVSINRDDREQYAAHFSALKDAVYSHWKGSGVLGKLLKGTTLGGGYGDKVKVSVPDEYDLVIHLVFPENDKIIVKADASKPGNVILDMSKVMEIIGNQAHNKPVFDLLQKIVNNKKQLLEDKLQSFLQGIMNQTLNKMCNQIEVQGKISKLTYKKCGPAHTIFVEGPCEYSVDFVPAIKLSAAQVILAPEQRKHFGGTLYWDAVPKPMKPAKCDNISFRASFYEAERRLLHGKQFLKSGIRLMKQNRNVKNKANLKSYHIKTVFLWQLIEKDASYWQKPVKDILIEMMSKLADSLALTPRKGRLPFFWDPKLDMFADLTDCQRIDMFNYLRKCEYTFRKADGNLNDDNENNVQNSFSSARNKGAENRPSDGQKKENTTKESKPASAEPTKSMKTKVAATPPAKASTKTSDAKTQLNEQKKPLAPATSNPKSKTPITADAKVSPAPSKANPNPSEQKVKSTPVKPNPKPNVQQQQANRSADQNRINPNANGAQPKADANSNSCQIS
;
A
#
# COMPACT_ATOMS: atom_id res chain seq x y z
N MET A 1 -12.12 6.95 -41.70
CA MET A 1 -10.71 7.00 -41.22
C MET A 1 -10.11 5.62 -41.41
N ALA A 2 -8.80 5.51 -41.67
CA ALA A 2 -8.14 4.21 -41.78
C ALA A 2 -7.94 3.59 -40.40
N ARG A 3 -8.40 2.35 -40.19
CA ARG A 3 -8.22 1.64 -38.91
C ARG A 3 -6.74 1.44 -38.63
N ASN A 4 -6.29 1.83 -37.45
CA ASN A 4 -4.91 1.72 -37.00
C ASN A 4 -4.88 1.40 -35.49
N LEU A 5 -3.74 0.90 -35.00
CA LEU A 5 -3.62 0.42 -33.62
C LEU A 5 -3.77 1.52 -32.56
N GLU A 6 -3.41 2.77 -32.87
CA GLU A 6 -3.54 3.89 -31.93
C GLU A 6 -5.02 4.17 -31.63
N ASP A 7 -5.88 4.17 -32.67
CA ASP A 7 -7.33 4.31 -32.51
C ASP A 7 -7.93 3.14 -31.72
N SER A 8 -7.52 1.89 -32.00
CA SER A 8 -7.97 0.72 -31.23
C SER A 8 -7.55 0.78 -29.76
N CYS A 9 -6.33 1.24 -29.46
CA CYS A 9 -5.84 1.43 -28.09
C CYS A 9 -6.56 2.58 -27.37
N ASN A 10 -6.85 3.69 -28.05
CA ASN A 10 -7.59 4.81 -27.47
C ASN A 10 -9.07 4.48 -27.26
N MET A 11 -9.71 3.76 -28.19
CA MET A 11 -11.05 3.20 -28.01
C MET A 11 -11.10 2.24 -26.81
N ALA A 12 -10.12 1.34 -26.68
CA ALA A 12 -10.05 0.44 -25.52
C ALA A 12 -9.84 1.20 -24.20
N ASN A 13 -9.02 2.25 -24.21
CA ASN A 13 -8.82 3.13 -23.05
C ASN A 13 -10.12 3.87 -22.64
N ALA A 14 -10.94 4.29 -23.60
CA ALA A 14 -12.25 4.87 -23.34
C ALA A 14 -13.26 3.82 -22.82
N LYS A 15 -13.36 2.67 -23.49
CA LYS A 15 -14.44 1.67 -23.31
C LYS A 15 -14.24 0.69 -22.15
N TYR A 16 -12.99 0.32 -21.83
CA TYR A 16 -12.69 -0.74 -20.86
C TYR A 16 -11.81 -0.30 -19.69
N VAL A 17 -11.01 0.76 -19.88
CA VAL A 17 -10.02 1.22 -18.89
C VAL A 17 -10.54 2.41 -18.08
N SER A 18 -11.32 3.30 -18.70
CA SER A 18 -11.83 4.50 -18.03
C SER A 18 -13.00 4.20 -17.09
N ILE A 19 -12.96 4.84 -15.92
CA ILE A 19 -14.01 4.71 -14.91
C ILE A 19 -15.14 5.66 -15.31
N ASN A 20 -16.36 5.14 -15.40
CA ASN A 20 -17.58 5.91 -15.68
C ASN A 20 -17.70 7.12 -14.73
N ARG A 21 -18.34 8.19 -15.20
CA ARG A 21 -18.58 9.39 -14.41
C ARG A 21 -19.46 9.05 -13.19
N ASP A 22 -20.55 8.34 -13.42
CA ASP A 22 -21.58 8.11 -12.39
C ASP A 22 -21.06 7.18 -11.29
N ASP A 23 -20.39 6.08 -11.67
CA ASP A 23 -19.66 5.20 -10.75
C ASP A 23 -18.64 6.00 -9.91
N ARG A 24 -17.90 6.92 -10.54
CA ARG A 24 -16.90 7.73 -9.85
C ARG A 24 -17.53 8.68 -8.84
N GLU A 25 -18.60 9.37 -9.20
CA GLU A 25 -19.29 10.31 -8.31
C GLU A 25 -19.96 9.57 -7.14
N GLN A 26 -20.64 8.45 -7.42
CA GLN A 26 -21.30 7.61 -6.39
C GLN A 26 -20.27 7.01 -5.40
N TYR A 27 -19.24 6.31 -5.89
CA TYR A 27 -18.26 5.67 -5.01
C TYR A 27 -17.38 6.69 -4.30
N ALA A 28 -17.02 7.83 -4.91
CA ALA A 28 -16.25 8.87 -4.23
C ALA A 28 -17.02 9.53 -3.09
N ALA A 29 -18.34 9.72 -3.22
CA ALA A 29 -19.19 10.19 -2.14
C ALA A 29 -19.25 9.16 -0.98
N HIS A 30 -19.44 7.89 -1.31
CA HIS A 30 -19.50 6.79 -0.34
C HIS A 30 -18.17 6.60 0.42
N PHE A 31 -17.06 6.53 -0.31
CA PHE A 31 -15.70 6.50 0.24
C PHE A 31 -15.41 7.71 1.15
N SER A 32 -15.89 8.91 0.77
CA SER A 32 -15.68 10.11 1.58
C SER A 32 -16.40 10.01 2.93
N ALA A 33 -17.67 9.55 2.92
CA ALA A 33 -18.42 9.31 4.15
C ALA A 33 -17.74 8.26 5.06
N LEU A 34 -17.26 7.14 4.50
CA LEU A 34 -16.53 6.12 5.26
C LEU A 34 -15.24 6.69 5.87
N LYS A 35 -14.43 7.36 5.05
CA LYS A 35 -13.18 8.03 5.46
C LYS A 35 -13.42 8.97 6.63
N ASP A 36 -14.43 9.85 6.52
CA ASP A 36 -14.65 10.92 7.49
C ASP A 36 -15.28 10.41 8.79
N ALA A 37 -16.13 9.38 8.74
CA ALA A 37 -16.61 8.68 9.94
C ALA A 37 -15.46 8.02 10.73
N VAL A 38 -14.65 7.19 10.06
CA VAL A 38 -13.50 6.50 10.69
C VAL A 38 -12.47 7.50 11.21
N TYR A 39 -12.10 8.49 10.40
CA TYR A 39 -11.11 9.49 10.77
C TYR A 39 -11.58 10.41 11.91
N SER A 40 -12.89 10.70 12.01
CA SER A 40 -13.46 11.45 13.14
C SER A 40 -13.36 10.66 14.46
N HIS A 41 -13.71 9.37 14.44
CA HIS A 41 -13.50 8.48 15.60
C HIS A 41 -12.02 8.37 15.99
N TRP A 42 -11.10 8.32 15.02
CA TRP A 42 -9.66 8.28 15.29
C TRP A 42 -9.14 9.61 15.83
N LYS A 43 -9.65 10.75 15.35
CA LYS A 43 -9.36 12.08 15.90
C LYS A 43 -9.82 12.23 17.35
N GLY A 44 -10.98 11.67 17.70
CA GLY A 44 -11.49 11.61 19.07
C GLY A 44 -10.84 10.55 19.96
N SER A 45 -9.92 9.73 19.46
CA SER A 45 -9.26 8.66 20.24
C SER A 45 -8.00 9.16 20.94
N GLY A 46 -7.85 8.86 22.24
CA GLY A 46 -6.98 9.60 23.17
C GLY A 46 -5.52 9.81 22.73
N VAL A 47 -4.77 8.74 22.45
CA VAL A 47 -3.35 8.86 22.07
C VAL A 47 -3.16 9.00 20.56
N LEU A 48 -3.90 8.24 19.74
CA LEU A 48 -3.80 8.31 18.29
C LEU A 48 -4.23 9.69 17.75
N GLY A 49 -5.25 10.33 18.33
CA GLY A 49 -5.70 11.67 17.93
C GLY A 49 -4.60 12.75 18.04
N LYS A 50 -3.67 12.60 18.99
CA LYS A 50 -2.46 13.44 19.11
C LYS A 50 -1.45 13.19 17.98
N LEU A 51 -1.25 11.92 17.62
CA LEU A 51 -0.31 11.47 16.57
C LEU A 51 -0.83 11.75 15.14
N LEU A 52 -2.15 11.79 14.96
CA LEU A 52 -2.81 11.82 13.66
C LEU A 52 -2.70 13.20 12.98
N LYS A 53 -1.92 13.31 11.89
CA LYS A 53 -1.66 14.56 11.14
C LYS A 53 -2.08 14.49 9.67
N GLY A 54 -3.33 14.11 9.43
CA GLY A 54 -3.94 14.10 8.09
C GLY A 54 -3.87 12.74 7.39
N THR A 55 -4.32 12.72 6.14
CA THR A 55 -4.29 11.54 5.27
C THR A 55 -3.84 11.92 3.85
N THR A 56 -3.38 10.95 3.08
CA THR A 56 -3.15 11.08 1.64
C THR A 56 -3.89 9.96 0.92
N LEU A 57 -4.78 10.31 -0.02
CA LEU A 57 -5.34 9.33 -0.94
C LEU A 57 -4.24 8.89 -1.92
N GLY A 58 -3.85 7.62 -1.80
CA GLY A 58 -2.68 7.01 -2.39
C GLY A 58 -3.00 6.11 -3.58
N GLY A 59 -1.97 5.34 -3.96
CA GLY A 59 -2.05 4.19 -4.85
C GLY A 59 -2.90 4.40 -6.11
N GLY A 60 -3.76 3.43 -6.43
CA GLY A 60 -4.42 3.37 -7.73
C GLY A 60 -5.25 4.63 -8.03
N TYR A 61 -6.11 5.01 -7.11
CA TYR A 61 -7.01 6.15 -7.27
C TYR A 61 -6.26 7.49 -7.17
N GLY A 62 -5.37 7.65 -6.19
CA GLY A 62 -4.61 8.87 -5.93
C GLY A 62 -3.63 9.25 -7.04
N ASP A 63 -2.95 8.27 -7.64
CA ASP A 63 -2.08 8.48 -8.82
C ASP A 63 -2.89 8.78 -10.11
N LYS A 64 -4.23 8.66 -10.07
CA LYS A 64 -5.14 8.68 -11.22
C LYS A 64 -4.88 7.53 -12.23
N VAL A 65 -4.55 6.33 -11.71
CA VAL A 65 -4.28 5.11 -12.51
C VAL A 65 -5.08 3.87 -12.08
N LYS A 66 -6.22 4.05 -11.40
CA LYS A 66 -7.26 3.01 -11.26
C LYS A 66 -8.00 2.84 -12.60
N VAL A 67 -8.53 1.65 -12.82
CA VAL A 67 -9.11 1.19 -14.08
C VAL A 67 -10.48 0.54 -13.82
N SER A 68 -11.35 0.54 -14.83
CA SER A 68 -12.73 0.03 -14.79
C SER A 68 -13.64 0.58 -13.68
N VAL A 69 -13.46 0.16 -12.43
CA VAL A 69 -14.36 0.43 -11.28
C VAL A 69 -13.51 0.95 -10.11
N PRO A 70 -14.00 1.91 -9.29
CA PRO A 70 -13.29 2.37 -8.11
C PRO A 70 -13.53 1.45 -6.89
N ASP A 71 -13.22 0.16 -7.04
CA ASP A 71 -13.44 -0.90 -6.03
C ASP A 71 -12.33 -0.99 -4.94
N GLU A 72 -11.38 -0.04 -4.93
CA GLU A 72 -10.16 -0.07 -4.12
C GLU A 72 -9.64 1.35 -3.89
N TYR A 73 -9.42 1.72 -2.62
CA TYR A 73 -8.88 3.01 -2.19
C TYR A 73 -7.75 2.84 -1.18
N ASP A 74 -6.50 3.10 -1.60
CA ASP A 74 -5.36 3.21 -0.70
C ASP A 74 -5.42 4.54 0.09
N LEU A 75 -5.62 4.52 1.41
CA LEU A 75 -5.64 5.73 2.24
C LEU A 75 -4.48 5.73 3.24
N VAL A 76 -3.42 6.48 2.94
CA VAL A 76 -2.27 6.66 3.83
C VAL A 76 -2.68 7.54 5.01
N ILE A 77 -2.47 7.06 6.24
CA ILE A 77 -2.81 7.74 7.48
C ILE A 77 -1.52 8.23 8.15
N HIS A 78 -1.36 9.56 8.21
CA HIS A 78 -0.12 10.18 8.66
C HIS A 78 -0.05 10.24 10.18
N LEU A 79 0.92 9.52 10.75
CA LEU A 79 1.30 9.54 12.15
C LEU A 79 2.58 10.38 12.32
N VAL A 80 2.57 11.29 13.28
CA VAL A 80 3.71 12.15 13.65
C VAL A 80 3.80 12.14 15.17
N PHE A 81 4.94 11.72 15.70
CA PHE A 81 5.19 11.77 17.14
C PHE A 81 5.54 13.22 17.57
N PRO A 82 5.40 13.60 18.85
CA PRO A 82 6.09 14.79 19.35
C PRO A 82 7.60 14.61 19.15
N GLU A 83 8.34 15.71 18.94
CA GLU A 83 9.79 15.67 18.63
C GLU A 83 10.14 14.81 17.39
N ASN A 84 9.25 14.73 16.39
CA ASN A 84 9.36 13.81 15.25
C ASN A 84 10.66 13.93 14.44
N ASP A 85 11.25 15.12 14.39
CA ASP A 85 12.53 15.37 13.72
C ASP A 85 13.73 14.76 14.46
N LYS A 86 13.57 14.45 15.76
CA LYS A 86 14.57 13.78 16.60
C LYS A 86 14.55 12.25 16.44
N ILE A 87 13.59 11.67 15.71
CA ILE A 87 13.59 10.25 15.36
C ILE A 87 14.83 9.96 14.50
N ILE A 88 15.72 9.10 14.99
CA ILE A 88 16.93 8.73 14.28
C ILE A 88 16.58 7.60 13.30
N VAL A 89 16.67 7.90 12.01
CA VAL A 89 16.40 6.94 10.94
C VAL A 89 17.68 6.24 10.53
N LYS A 90 17.68 4.91 10.49
CA LYS A 90 18.81 4.06 10.09
C LYS A 90 18.35 3.10 8.99
N ALA A 91 19.23 2.75 8.05
CA ALA A 91 18.91 1.72 7.05
C ALA A 91 18.80 0.34 7.71
N ASP A 92 17.83 -0.49 7.32
CA ASP A 92 17.86 -1.91 7.67
C ASP A 92 18.83 -2.62 6.72
N ALA A 93 20.07 -2.80 7.16
CA ALA A 93 21.12 -3.48 6.38
C ALA A 93 20.75 -4.93 5.99
N SER A 94 19.80 -5.57 6.68
CA SER A 94 19.30 -6.90 6.35
C SER A 94 18.14 -6.89 5.33
N LYS A 95 17.53 -5.73 5.05
CA LYS A 95 16.33 -5.61 4.21
C LYS A 95 16.36 -4.33 3.36
N PRO A 96 16.91 -4.39 2.14
CA PRO A 96 16.84 -3.31 1.17
C PRO A 96 15.45 -2.65 1.03
N GLY A 97 15.47 -1.31 1.02
CA GLY A 97 14.29 -0.43 1.05
C GLY A 97 13.50 -0.43 2.37
N ASN A 98 14.02 -0.99 3.47
CA ASN A 98 13.48 -0.79 4.83
C ASN A 98 14.37 0.12 5.68
N VAL A 99 13.76 0.68 6.73
CA VAL A 99 14.40 1.53 7.75
C VAL A 99 14.11 0.99 9.16
N ILE A 100 14.97 1.36 10.09
CA ILE A 100 14.79 1.21 11.53
C ILE A 100 14.59 2.61 12.12
N LEU A 101 13.58 2.76 12.97
CA LEU A 101 13.24 4.01 13.64
C LEU A 101 13.67 3.94 15.11
N ASP A 102 14.67 4.72 15.47
CA ASP A 102 15.25 4.80 16.81
C ASP A 102 14.68 6.02 17.53
N MET A 103 13.86 5.75 18.56
CA MET A 103 13.08 6.73 19.30
C MET A 103 13.81 7.27 20.53
N SER A 104 15.09 6.93 20.75
CA SER A 104 15.82 7.24 21.99
C SER A 104 15.72 8.72 22.39
N LYS A 105 16.09 9.63 21.47
CA LYS A 105 16.02 11.08 21.69
C LYS A 105 14.60 11.62 21.86
N VAL A 106 13.62 11.03 21.17
CA VAL A 106 12.21 11.39 21.35
C VAL A 106 11.78 11.07 22.77
N MET A 107 12.04 9.85 23.25
CA MET A 107 11.64 9.41 24.59
C MET A 107 12.35 10.19 25.70
N GLU A 108 13.64 10.51 25.51
CA GLU A 108 14.44 11.36 26.40
C GLU A 108 13.80 12.74 26.61
N ILE A 109 13.41 13.41 25.51
CA ILE A 109 12.80 14.74 25.56
C ILE A 109 11.36 14.67 26.10
N ILE A 110 10.50 13.82 25.53
CA ILE A 110 9.07 13.82 25.86
C ILE A 110 8.75 13.19 27.23
N GLY A 111 9.67 12.39 27.79
CA GLY A 111 9.51 11.82 29.13
C GLY A 111 9.37 12.89 30.23
N ASN A 112 9.98 14.06 30.01
CA ASN A 112 9.91 15.22 30.89
C ASN A 112 8.75 16.18 30.55
N GLN A 113 7.98 15.91 29.48
CA GLN A 113 6.91 16.78 28.99
C GLN A 113 5.53 16.24 29.40
N ALA A 114 4.96 16.77 30.50
CA ALA A 114 3.68 16.29 31.06
C ALA A 114 2.53 16.19 30.02
N HIS A 115 2.42 17.16 29.10
CA HIS A 115 1.39 17.15 28.04
C HIS A 115 1.55 16.00 27.02
N ASN A 116 2.76 15.46 26.87
CA ASN A 116 3.09 14.33 25.99
C ASN A 116 3.17 12.99 26.72
N LYS A 117 2.98 12.94 28.05
CA LYS A 117 3.02 11.69 28.82
C LYS A 117 2.16 10.55 28.24
N PRO A 118 0.92 10.77 27.74
CA PRO A 118 0.15 9.69 27.10
C PRO A 118 0.78 9.09 25.83
N VAL A 119 1.68 9.82 25.15
CA VAL A 119 2.46 9.32 24.01
C VAL A 119 3.73 8.61 24.51
N PHE A 120 4.36 9.10 25.57
CA PHE A 120 5.48 8.42 26.22
C PHE A 120 5.06 7.05 26.80
N ASP A 121 3.93 7.00 27.50
CA ASP A 121 3.30 5.79 28.06
C ASP A 121 2.83 4.80 26.99
N LEU A 122 2.67 5.24 25.74
CA LEU A 122 2.49 4.38 24.57
C LEU A 122 3.84 3.90 24.03
N LEU A 123 4.80 4.81 23.82
CA LEU A 123 6.13 4.47 23.29
C LEU A 123 6.84 3.44 24.17
N GLN A 124 6.76 3.53 25.49
CA GLN A 124 7.24 2.52 26.43
C GLN A 124 6.74 1.09 26.15
N LYS A 125 5.59 0.93 25.47
CA LYS A 125 4.95 -0.36 25.16
C LYS A 125 5.15 -0.81 23.70
N ILE A 126 5.63 0.08 22.83
CA ILE A 126 5.79 -0.16 21.39
C ILE A 126 7.22 0.05 20.89
N VAL A 127 8.21 0.18 21.79
CA VAL A 127 9.65 0.12 21.47
C VAL A 127 10.32 -1.08 22.17
N ASN A 128 11.45 -1.54 21.64
CA ASN A 128 12.29 -2.53 22.32
C ASN A 128 13.23 -1.89 23.36
N ASN A 129 14.05 -2.71 24.03
CA ASN A 129 15.04 -2.25 25.02
C ASN A 129 16.04 -1.22 24.46
N LYS A 130 16.34 -1.25 23.15
CA LYS A 130 17.18 -0.29 22.42
C LYS A 130 16.40 0.94 21.92
N LYS A 131 15.18 1.15 22.41
CA LYS A 131 14.22 2.20 22.03
C LYS A 131 13.90 2.27 20.52
N GLN A 132 14.11 1.17 19.81
CA GLN A 132 13.71 1.04 18.41
C GLN A 132 12.21 0.70 18.34
N LEU A 133 11.47 1.39 17.49
CA LEU A 133 10.03 1.19 17.33
C LEU A 133 9.71 -0.20 16.79
N LEU A 134 8.62 -0.81 17.28
CA LEU A 134 8.18 -2.15 16.92
C LEU A 134 6.96 -2.12 16.00
N GLU A 135 7.14 -2.65 14.80
CA GLU A 135 6.15 -2.74 13.72
C GLU A 135 4.91 -3.52 14.16
N ASP A 136 5.12 -4.70 14.76
CA ASP A 136 4.06 -5.59 15.24
C ASP A 136 3.26 -4.98 16.41
N LYS A 137 3.92 -4.22 17.29
CA LYS A 137 3.27 -3.55 18.42
C LYS A 137 2.46 -2.34 17.96
N LEU A 138 2.98 -1.54 17.02
CA LEU A 138 2.24 -0.44 16.40
C LEU A 138 1.01 -0.95 15.63
N GLN A 139 1.17 -2.01 14.84
CA GLN A 139 0.06 -2.68 14.14
C GLN A 139 -1.00 -3.20 15.12
N SER A 140 -0.59 -3.75 16.27
CA SER A 140 -1.52 -4.26 17.30
C SER A 140 -2.29 -3.12 18.00
N PHE A 141 -1.63 -2.00 18.31
CA PHE A 141 -2.26 -0.81 18.86
C PHE A 141 -3.32 -0.23 17.91
N LEU A 142 -2.98 -0.07 16.63
CA LEU A 142 -3.89 0.46 15.61
C LEU A 142 -5.05 -0.49 15.30
N GLN A 143 -4.80 -1.81 15.27
CA GLN A 143 -5.84 -2.84 15.16
C GLN A 143 -6.85 -2.77 16.31
N GLY A 144 -6.41 -2.49 17.54
CA GLY A 144 -7.30 -2.26 18.68
C GLY A 144 -8.22 -1.05 18.47
N ILE A 145 -7.70 0.05 17.94
CA ILE A 145 -8.48 1.27 17.65
C ILE A 145 -9.45 1.06 16.47
N MET A 146 -9.04 0.34 15.43
CA MET A 146 -9.92 0.00 14.30
C MET A 146 -11.12 -0.83 14.78
N ASN A 147 -10.88 -1.88 15.59
CA ASN A 147 -11.96 -2.68 16.20
C ASN A 147 -12.92 -1.82 17.04
N GLN A 148 -12.39 -0.94 17.90
CA GLN A 148 -13.20 -0.03 18.71
C GLN A 148 -13.99 0.98 17.88
N THR A 149 -13.46 1.39 16.73
CA THR A 149 -14.10 2.33 15.80
C THR A 149 -15.28 1.66 15.10
N LEU A 150 -15.06 0.48 14.52
CA LEU A 150 -16.10 -0.29 13.82
C LEU A 150 -17.24 -0.71 14.75
N ASN A 151 -16.94 -1.09 15.99
CA ASN A 151 -17.96 -1.37 17.00
C ASN A 151 -18.83 -0.14 17.32
N LYS A 152 -18.25 1.08 17.36
CA LYS A 152 -19.01 2.33 17.55
C LYS A 152 -19.84 2.71 16.31
N MET A 153 -19.41 2.28 15.13
CA MET A 153 -20.15 2.42 13.87
C MET A 153 -21.14 1.26 13.63
N CYS A 154 -21.35 0.38 14.61
CA CYS A 154 -22.18 -0.83 14.50
C CYS A 154 -21.84 -1.73 13.28
N ASN A 155 -20.59 -1.68 12.80
CA ASN A 155 -20.11 -2.32 11.56
C ASN A 155 -20.93 -1.93 10.29
N GLN A 156 -21.42 -0.69 10.21
CA GLN A 156 -22.14 -0.17 9.05
C GLN A 156 -21.87 1.33 8.82
N ILE A 157 -22.24 1.83 7.64
CA ILE A 157 -22.46 3.26 7.38
C ILE A 157 -23.73 3.45 6.55
N GLU A 158 -24.37 4.61 6.71
CA GLU A 158 -25.47 5.03 5.86
C GLU A 158 -25.01 6.19 4.96
N VAL A 159 -25.31 6.10 3.67
CA VAL A 159 -25.01 7.14 2.68
C VAL A 159 -26.26 7.33 1.82
N GLN A 160 -26.82 8.54 1.83
CA GLN A 160 -28.02 8.91 1.04
C GLN A 160 -29.22 7.95 1.27
N GLY A 161 -29.53 7.61 2.53
CA GLY A 161 -30.62 6.71 2.87
C GLY A 161 -30.36 5.22 2.59
N LYS A 162 -29.12 4.86 2.19
CA LYS A 162 -28.75 3.47 1.91
C LYS A 162 -27.66 3.00 2.87
N ILE A 163 -27.95 1.92 3.59
CA ILE A 163 -27.01 1.29 4.51
C ILE A 163 -26.03 0.38 3.74
N SER A 164 -24.77 0.39 4.15
CA SER A 164 -23.73 -0.54 3.68
C SER A 164 -23.04 -1.18 4.89
N LYS A 165 -22.87 -2.49 4.83
CA LYS A 165 -22.20 -3.29 5.86
C LYS A 165 -20.69 -3.15 5.71
N LEU A 166 -19.97 -3.10 6.83
CA LEU A 166 -18.52 -3.08 6.90
C LEU A 166 -18.00 -4.43 7.40
N THR A 167 -16.93 -4.93 6.78
CA THR A 167 -16.11 -6.02 7.35
C THR A 167 -14.65 -5.60 7.38
N TYR A 168 -13.85 -6.16 8.30
CA TYR A 168 -12.49 -5.71 8.55
C TYR A 168 -11.47 -6.85 8.52
N LYS A 169 -10.32 -6.59 7.89
CA LYS A 169 -9.15 -7.48 7.87
C LYS A 169 -7.86 -6.67 7.87
N LYS A 170 -6.78 -7.22 8.44
CA LYS A 170 -5.43 -6.67 8.25
C LYS A 170 -4.80 -7.29 6.99
N CYS A 171 -4.49 -6.46 6.00
CA CYS A 171 -3.97 -6.90 4.69
C CYS A 171 -2.56 -6.34 4.47
N GLY A 172 -1.54 -7.11 4.82
CA GLY A 172 -0.16 -6.61 4.82
C GLY A 172 -0.03 -5.43 5.81
N PRO A 173 0.40 -4.24 5.38
CA PRO A 173 0.49 -3.07 6.25
C PRO A 173 -0.89 -2.44 6.57
N ALA A 174 -1.93 -2.72 5.78
CA ALA A 174 -3.20 -1.99 5.83
C ALA A 174 -4.18 -2.54 6.87
N HIS A 175 -4.96 -1.65 7.47
CA HIS A 175 -6.23 -1.98 8.11
C HIS A 175 -7.34 -1.83 7.07
N THR A 176 -7.69 -2.91 6.37
CA THR A 176 -8.66 -2.89 5.28
C THR A 176 -10.08 -2.96 5.80
N ILE A 177 -10.92 -1.99 5.42
CA ILE A 177 -12.38 -2.10 5.52
C ILE A 177 -12.90 -2.51 4.14
N PHE A 178 -13.70 -3.57 4.08
CA PHE A 178 -14.51 -3.93 2.91
C PHE A 178 -15.93 -3.42 3.13
N VAL A 179 -16.54 -2.92 2.07
CA VAL A 179 -17.90 -2.35 2.05
C VAL A 179 -18.78 -3.25 1.19
N GLU A 180 -19.87 -3.73 1.78
CA GLU A 180 -20.86 -4.60 1.15
C GLU A 180 -22.20 -3.86 1.09
N GLY A 181 -22.80 -3.72 -0.10
CA GLY A 181 -24.06 -2.99 -0.29
C GLY A 181 -24.15 -2.28 -1.65
N PRO A 182 -24.78 -1.09 -1.74
CA PRO A 182 -24.94 -0.33 -2.98
C PRO A 182 -23.65 0.07 -3.71
N CYS A 183 -22.50 -0.03 -3.04
CA CYS A 183 -21.16 0.12 -3.61
C CYS A 183 -20.29 -0.98 -2.99
N GLU A 184 -19.72 -1.86 -3.82
CA GLU A 184 -18.80 -2.90 -3.36
C GLU A 184 -17.36 -2.43 -3.56
N TYR A 185 -16.66 -2.11 -2.48
CA TYR A 185 -15.28 -1.62 -2.55
C TYR A 185 -14.48 -1.91 -1.28
N SER A 186 -13.18 -1.69 -1.35
CA SER A 186 -12.23 -1.82 -0.24
C SER A 186 -11.50 -0.51 0.03
N VAL A 187 -11.18 -0.25 1.30
CA VAL A 187 -10.37 0.89 1.73
C VAL A 187 -9.23 0.39 2.61
N ASP A 188 -8.01 0.52 2.12
CA ASP A 188 -6.78 0.19 2.84
C ASP A 188 -6.35 1.39 3.67
N PHE A 189 -6.68 1.41 4.96
CA PHE A 189 -6.16 2.41 5.89
C PHE A 189 -4.71 2.03 6.25
N VAL A 190 -3.74 2.58 5.49
CA VAL A 190 -2.31 2.29 5.62
C VAL A 190 -1.68 3.28 6.61
N PRO A 191 -1.33 2.87 7.85
CA PRO A 191 -0.58 3.74 8.74
C PRO A 191 0.81 4.05 8.18
N ALA A 192 1.25 5.29 8.34
CA ALA A 192 2.56 5.77 7.92
C ALA A 192 3.14 6.70 8.98
N ILE A 193 4.38 6.49 9.38
CA ILE A 193 5.12 7.45 10.22
C ILE A 193 5.74 8.45 9.27
N LYS A 194 5.23 9.68 9.29
CA LYS A 194 5.59 10.75 8.37
C LYS A 194 6.89 11.40 8.83
N LEU A 195 7.94 11.29 8.04
CA LEU A 195 9.30 11.74 8.35
C LEU A 195 9.70 12.88 7.41
N SER A 196 10.60 13.75 7.86
CA SER A 196 11.04 14.92 7.09
C SER A 196 12.10 14.57 6.03
N ALA A 197 12.24 15.44 5.03
CA ALA A 197 13.33 15.39 4.05
C ALA A 197 14.74 15.38 4.70
N ALA A 198 14.92 16.01 5.86
CA ALA A 198 16.19 15.99 6.59
C ALA A 198 16.55 14.58 7.09
N GLN A 199 15.55 13.76 7.40
CA GLN A 199 15.70 12.38 7.89
C GLN A 199 15.80 11.34 6.75
N VAL A 200 15.83 11.75 5.49
CA VAL A 200 15.81 10.82 4.34
C VAL A 200 17.17 10.17 4.10
N ILE A 201 17.20 8.84 4.04
CA ILE A 201 18.44 8.03 3.95
C ILE A 201 18.70 7.43 2.56
N LEU A 202 18.20 8.07 1.50
CA LEU A 202 18.42 7.62 0.12
C LEU A 202 19.89 7.74 -0.31
N ALA A 203 20.33 6.77 -1.12
CA ALA A 203 21.62 6.84 -1.82
C ALA A 203 21.71 8.06 -2.76
N PRO A 204 22.91 8.57 -3.08
CA PRO A 204 23.08 9.86 -3.78
C PRO A 204 22.27 9.99 -5.08
N GLU A 205 22.22 8.94 -5.91
CA GLU A 205 21.46 8.93 -7.16
C GLU A 205 19.94 9.02 -6.91
N GLN A 206 19.40 8.15 -6.06
CA GLN A 206 17.97 8.18 -5.70
C GLN A 206 17.57 9.49 -4.99
N ARG A 207 18.50 10.12 -4.25
CA ARG A 207 18.28 11.42 -3.62
C ARG A 207 18.05 12.54 -4.64
N LYS A 208 18.65 12.47 -5.84
CA LYS A 208 18.36 13.42 -6.96
C LYS A 208 16.89 13.35 -7.37
N HIS A 209 16.32 12.14 -7.45
CA HIS A 209 14.93 11.90 -7.85
C HIS A 209 13.90 12.17 -6.75
N PHE A 210 14.33 12.21 -5.48
CA PHE A 210 13.47 12.67 -4.37
C PHE A 210 13.19 14.18 -4.46
N GLY A 211 14.18 14.96 -4.91
CA GLY A 211 14.03 16.38 -5.23
C GLY A 211 13.52 17.22 -4.05
N GLY A 212 12.72 18.26 -4.34
CA GLY A 212 12.10 19.15 -3.35
C GLY A 212 10.92 18.53 -2.57
N THR A 213 10.97 17.23 -2.27
CA THR A 213 9.90 16.52 -1.55
C THR A 213 10.12 16.66 -0.05
N LEU A 214 9.15 17.28 0.64
CA LEU A 214 9.30 17.70 2.04
C LEU A 214 9.21 16.57 3.05
N TYR A 215 8.51 15.48 2.69
CA TYR A 215 8.19 14.37 3.58
C TYR A 215 8.25 13.03 2.84
N TRP A 216 8.53 11.97 3.59
CA TRP A 216 8.44 10.58 3.16
C TRP A 216 7.93 9.72 4.32
N ASP A 217 7.50 8.50 4.03
CA ASP A 217 6.70 7.71 4.96
C ASP A 217 7.39 6.39 5.32
N ALA A 218 7.48 6.08 6.61
CA ALA A 218 7.91 4.77 7.10
C ALA A 218 6.67 3.92 7.48
N VAL A 219 6.42 2.86 6.71
CA VAL A 219 5.20 2.05 6.78
C VAL A 219 5.46 0.76 7.58
N PRO A 220 4.67 0.45 8.63
CA PRO A 220 4.77 -0.81 9.37
C PRO A 220 4.22 -1.96 8.51
N LYS A 221 5.11 -2.62 7.77
CA LYS A 221 4.77 -3.73 6.87
C LYS A 221 5.18 -5.06 7.53
N PRO A 222 4.23 -5.94 7.87
CA PRO A 222 4.53 -7.24 8.45
C PRO A 222 5.46 -8.09 7.60
N MET A 223 6.39 -8.76 8.27
CA MET A 223 7.24 -9.80 7.66
C MET A 223 6.41 -11.04 7.27
N LYS A 224 6.94 -11.84 6.35
CA LYS A 224 6.48 -13.20 6.05
C LYS A 224 7.67 -14.17 6.22
N PRO A 225 7.61 -15.17 7.12
CA PRO A 225 6.61 -15.32 8.18
C PRO A 225 6.58 -14.12 9.14
N ALA A 226 5.49 -13.99 9.91
CA ALA A 226 5.38 -12.94 10.92
C ALA A 226 6.48 -13.10 11.99
N LYS A 227 7.03 -11.98 12.46
CA LYS A 227 8.11 -11.95 13.45
C LYS A 227 7.73 -11.00 14.60
N CYS A 228 7.78 -11.50 15.83
CA CYS A 228 7.64 -10.68 17.02
C CYS A 228 8.79 -9.69 17.14
N ASP A 229 8.50 -8.49 17.67
CA ASP A 229 9.48 -7.42 17.90
C ASP A 229 10.24 -7.02 16.63
N ASN A 230 9.50 -6.86 15.53
CA ASN A 230 10.05 -6.47 14.23
C ASN A 230 10.36 -4.96 14.20
N ILE A 231 11.63 -4.59 14.24
CA ILE A 231 12.09 -3.17 14.23
C ILE A 231 12.06 -2.48 12.86
N SER A 232 11.44 -3.08 11.84
CA SER A 232 11.77 -2.85 10.43
C SER A 232 10.57 -2.38 9.62
N PHE A 233 10.64 -1.14 9.13
CA PHE A 233 9.57 -0.43 8.44
C PHE A 233 9.91 -0.26 6.96
N ARG A 234 8.92 -0.40 6.06
CA ARG A 234 9.11 -0.19 4.62
C ARG A 234 9.17 1.31 4.32
N ALA A 235 10.24 1.76 3.66
CA ALA A 235 10.30 3.14 3.17
C ALA A 235 9.31 3.33 2.01
N SER A 236 8.57 4.43 2.05
CA SER A 236 7.60 4.84 1.04
C SER A 236 7.84 6.30 0.63
N PHE A 237 7.89 6.54 -0.67
CA PHE A 237 8.21 7.84 -1.27
C PHE A 237 7.08 8.31 -2.19
N TYR A 238 5.83 8.00 -1.83
CA TYR A 238 4.65 8.17 -2.68
C TYR A 238 4.53 9.57 -3.29
N GLU A 239 4.71 10.64 -2.50
CA GLU A 239 4.63 12.02 -3.03
C GLU A 239 5.76 12.36 -4.02
N ALA A 240 6.94 11.76 -3.88
CA ALA A 240 8.02 11.92 -4.86
C ALA A 240 7.70 11.17 -6.17
N GLU A 241 7.19 9.93 -6.10
CA GLU A 241 6.71 9.19 -7.27
C GLU A 241 5.59 9.93 -8.00
N ARG A 242 4.61 10.44 -7.25
CA ARG A 242 3.46 11.20 -7.75
C ARG A 242 3.89 12.45 -8.51
N ARG A 243 5.01 13.08 -8.12
CA ARG A 243 5.65 14.20 -8.80
C ARG A 243 6.41 13.77 -10.05
N LEU A 244 7.18 12.69 -10.01
CA LEU A 244 7.88 12.12 -11.18
C LEU A 244 6.88 11.73 -12.30
N LEU A 245 5.69 11.26 -11.90
CA LEU A 245 4.59 10.86 -12.79
C LEU A 245 3.67 12.04 -13.22
N HIS A 246 4.02 13.29 -12.88
CA HIS A 246 3.23 14.48 -13.21
C HIS A 246 3.62 15.10 -14.56
N GLY A 247 2.64 15.67 -15.28
CA GLY A 247 2.89 16.40 -16.54
C GLY A 247 3.32 15.54 -17.73
N LYS A 248 3.23 14.20 -17.64
CA LYS A 248 3.57 13.26 -18.70
C LYS A 248 2.27 12.72 -19.32
N GLN A 249 2.00 13.03 -20.59
CA GLN A 249 0.68 12.84 -21.19
C GLN A 249 0.26 11.36 -21.30
N PHE A 250 0.82 10.63 -22.26
CA PHE A 250 0.40 9.26 -22.53
C PHE A 250 0.96 8.23 -21.53
N LEU A 251 1.88 8.66 -20.65
CA LEU A 251 2.41 7.85 -19.55
C LEU A 251 1.29 7.17 -18.73
N LYS A 252 0.30 7.94 -18.28
CA LYS A 252 -0.76 7.41 -17.42
C LYS A 252 -1.71 6.50 -18.19
N SER A 253 -1.97 6.77 -19.46
CA SER A 253 -2.72 5.88 -20.35
C SER A 253 -1.99 4.54 -20.53
N GLY A 254 -0.67 4.55 -20.75
CA GLY A 254 0.16 3.34 -20.81
C GLY A 254 0.10 2.50 -19.53
N ILE A 255 0.28 3.12 -18.34
CA ILE A 255 0.13 2.42 -17.05
C ILE A 255 -1.26 1.79 -16.91
N ARG A 256 -2.32 2.54 -17.25
CA ARG A 256 -3.70 2.07 -17.12
C ARG A 256 -4.04 0.94 -18.10
N LEU A 257 -3.56 1.01 -19.35
CA LEU A 257 -3.70 -0.07 -20.34
C LEU A 257 -2.98 -1.35 -19.88
N MET A 258 -1.73 -1.25 -19.41
CA MET A 258 -1.02 -2.41 -18.84
C MET A 258 -1.73 -3.00 -17.61
N LYS A 259 -2.25 -2.16 -16.71
CA LYS A 259 -3.05 -2.61 -15.56
C LYS A 259 -4.32 -3.33 -16.00
N GLN A 260 -5.10 -2.77 -16.93
CA GLN A 260 -6.32 -3.42 -17.41
C GLN A 260 -6.02 -4.78 -18.05
N ASN A 261 -4.97 -4.87 -18.86
CA ASN A 261 -4.53 -6.11 -19.47
C ASN A 261 -4.12 -7.16 -18.42
N ARG A 262 -3.38 -6.76 -17.38
CA ARG A 262 -3.03 -7.59 -16.21
C ARG A 262 -4.26 -8.11 -15.46
N ASN A 263 -5.25 -7.24 -15.22
CA ASN A 263 -6.50 -7.57 -14.53
C ASN A 263 -7.32 -8.60 -15.34
N VAL A 264 -7.57 -8.29 -16.62
CA VAL A 264 -8.36 -9.11 -17.56
C VAL A 264 -7.80 -10.53 -17.75
N LYS A 265 -6.48 -10.71 -17.65
CA LYS A 265 -5.82 -12.02 -17.76
C LYS A 265 -5.48 -12.66 -16.40
N ASN A 266 -6.08 -12.15 -15.32
CA ASN A 266 -5.95 -12.64 -13.94
C ASN A 266 -4.49 -12.90 -13.49
N LYS A 267 -3.56 -12.01 -13.86
CA LYS A 267 -2.14 -12.14 -13.49
C LYS A 267 -1.87 -11.53 -12.13
N ALA A 268 -2.50 -12.06 -11.07
CA ALA A 268 -2.45 -11.53 -9.71
C ALA A 268 -1.01 -11.36 -9.15
N ASN A 269 -0.09 -12.27 -9.50
CA ASN A 269 1.33 -12.18 -9.12
C ASN A 269 2.04 -10.94 -9.71
N LEU A 270 1.54 -10.41 -10.84
CA LEU A 270 2.00 -9.16 -11.44
C LEU A 270 1.34 -7.98 -10.72
N LYS A 271 1.89 -7.63 -9.56
CA LYS A 271 1.42 -6.51 -8.72
C LYS A 271 1.45 -5.20 -9.52
N SER A 272 0.44 -4.35 -9.37
CA SER A 272 0.37 -3.04 -10.04
C SER A 272 1.62 -2.17 -9.81
N TYR A 273 2.28 -2.31 -8.66
CA TYR A 273 3.51 -1.59 -8.36
C TYR A 273 4.72 -2.07 -9.18
N HIS A 274 4.77 -3.33 -9.66
CA HIS A 274 5.80 -3.77 -10.61
C HIS A 274 5.73 -2.98 -11.92
N ILE A 275 4.51 -2.77 -12.43
CA ILE A 275 4.26 -1.91 -13.61
C ILE A 275 4.73 -0.49 -13.29
N LYS A 276 4.32 0.08 -12.14
CA LYS A 276 4.76 1.43 -11.72
C LYS A 276 6.29 1.56 -11.65
N THR A 277 7.01 0.56 -11.12
CA THR A 277 8.47 0.56 -11.02
C THR A 277 9.15 0.59 -12.39
N VAL A 278 8.64 -0.13 -13.40
CA VAL A 278 9.17 -0.03 -14.78
C VAL A 278 9.03 1.40 -15.33
N PHE A 279 7.86 2.02 -15.18
CA PHE A 279 7.67 3.41 -15.62
C PHE A 279 8.54 4.41 -14.84
N LEU A 280 8.82 4.19 -13.55
CA LEU A 280 9.73 5.03 -12.76
C LEU A 280 11.18 4.96 -13.27
N TRP A 281 11.69 3.77 -13.64
CA TRP A 281 13.01 3.65 -14.27
C TRP A 281 13.04 4.26 -15.68
N GLN A 282 12.01 4.03 -16.49
CA GLN A 282 11.94 4.62 -17.81
C GLN A 282 11.76 6.15 -17.76
N LEU A 283 11.24 6.72 -16.66
CA LEU A 283 11.17 8.16 -16.44
C LEU A 283 12.53 8.84 -16.23
N ILE A 284 13.58 8.10 -15.90
CA ILE A 284 14.96 8.63 -15.78
C ILE A 284 15.85 8.27 -16.98
N GLU A 285 15.49 7.22 -17.74
CA GLU A 285 16.12 6.88 -19.03
C GLU A 285 15.58 7.70 -20.22
N LYS A 286 14.36 8.26 -20.12
CA LYS A 286 13.67 8.94 -21.23
C LYS A 286 13.38 10.41 -20.91
N ASP A 287 13.53 11.25 -21.91
CA ASP A 287 13.26 12.69 -21.83
C ASP A 287 11.74 13.00 -21.75
N ALA A 288 11.38 14.29 -21.79
CA ALA A 288 9.97 14.71 -21.68
C ALA A 288 9.14 14.48 -22.96
N SER A 289 9.76 14.50 -24.15
CA SER A 289 9.09 14.32 -25.45
C SER A 289 8.70 12.87 -25.71
N TYR A 290 9.46 11.89 -25.20
CA TYR A 290 9.12 10.47 -25.27
C TYR A 290 7.69 10.16 -24.79
N TRP A 291 7.20 10.90 -23.78
CA TRP A 291 5.84 10.73 -23.21
C TRP A 291 4.72 11.44 -24.00
N GLN A 292 5.06 12.01 -25.17
CA GLN A 292 4.15 12.49 -26.20
C GLN A 292 4.01 11.51 -27.37
N LYS A 293 4.75 10.39 -27.38
CA LYS A 293 4.56 9.30 -28.35
C LYS A 293 3.10 8.76 -28.32
N PRO A 294 2.59 8.22 -29.44
CA PRO A 294 1.37 7.42 -29.48
C PRO A 294 1.28 6.42 -28.33
N VAL A 295 0.08 6.21 -27.77
CA VAL A 295 -0.11 5.34 -26.61
C VAL A 295 0.25 3.88 -26.93
N LYS A 296 0.06 3.44 -28.18
CA LYS A 296 0.48 2.11 -28.66
C LYS A 296 1.99 1.88 -28.49
N ASP A 297 2.81 2.87 -28.79
CA ASP A 297 4.28 2.75 -28.77
C ASP A 297 4.77 2.62 -27.33
N ILE A 298 4.23 3.46 -26.44
CA ILE A 298 4.50 3.41 -25.00
C ILE A 298 4.02 2.08 -24.43
N LEU A 299 2.84 1.59 -24.83
CA LEU A 299 2.33 0.29 -24.38
C LEU A 299 3.25 -0.86 -24.79
N ILE A 300 3.67 -0.90 -26.06
CA ILE A 300 4.55 -1.94 -26.62
C ILE A 300 5.95 -1.88 -25.97
N GLU A 301 6.59 -0.71 -25.88
CA GLU A 301 7.91 -0.55 -25.24
C GLU A 301 7.87 -0.96 -23.76
N MET A 302 6.83 -0.56 -23.01
CA MET A 302 6.73 -0.86 -21.57
C MET A 302 6.35 -2.33 -21.29
N MET A 303 5.55 -2.97 -22.14
CA MET A 303 5.36 -4.44 -22.09
C MET A 303 6.68 -5.17 -22.34
N SER A 304 7.46 -4.75 -23.34
CA SER A 304 8.74 -5.37 -23.67
C SER A 304 9.76 -5.22 -22.53
N LYS A 305 9.85 -4.03 -21.91
CA LYS A 305 10.70 -3.75 -20.74
C LYS A 305 10.30 -4.58 -19.51
N LEU A 306 9.00 -4.72 -19.23
CA LEU A 306 8.53 -5.54 -18.09
C LEU A 306 8.75 -7.05 -18.32
N ALA A 307 8.60 -7.52 -19.57
CA ALA A 307 8.97 -8.89 -19.95
C ALA A 307 10.48 -9.12 -19.79
N ASP A 308 11.31 -8.19 -20.28
CA ASP A 308 12.77 -8.24 -20.08
C ASP A 308 13.16 -8.36 -18.59
N SER A 309 12.54 -7.59 -17.71
CA SER A 309 12.78 -7.69 -16.26
C SER A 309 12.39 -9.05 -15.65
N LEU A 310 11.49 -9.83 -16.26
CA LEU A 310 11.03 -11.13 -15.75
C LEU A 310 11.86 -12.32 -16.24
N ALA A 311 12.47 -12.22 -17.42
CA ALA A 311 13.20 -13.30 -18.09
C ALA A 311 14.27 -13.97 -17.20
N LEU A 312 14.46 -15.29 -17.29
CA LEU A 312 15.42 -16.03 -16.45
C LEU A 312 16.86 -16.06 -17.00
N THR A 313 17.29 -15.02 -17.72
CA THR A 313 18.66 -14.98 -18.28
C THR A 313 19.60 -14.16 -17.39
N PRO A 314 20.88 -14.56 -17.21
CA PRO A 314 21.81 -13.87 -16.29
C PRO A 314 22.08 -12.38 -16.59
N ARG A 315 21.72 -11.90 -17.78
CA ARG A 315 21.85 -10.48 -18.19
C ARG A 315 20.58 -9.66 -18.02
N LYS A 316 19.45 -10.29 -17.67
CA LYS A 316 18.15 -9.63 -17.44
C LYS A 316 17.56 -10.15 -16.12
N GLY A 317 16.24 -10.22 -15.97
CA GLY A 317 15.65 -11.01 -14.88
C GLY A 317 15.70 -10.40 -13.47
N ARG A 318 15.78 -9.08 -13.36
CA ARG A 318 15.48 -8.35 -12.12
C ARG A 318 14.63 -7.13 -12.40
N LEU A 319 13.84 -6.72 -11.41
CA LEU A 319 13.17 -5.42 -11.38
C LEU A 319 13.63 -4.70 -10.10
N PRO A 320 14.74 -3.93 -10.14
CA PRO A 320 15.22 -3.24 -8.96
C PRO A 320 14.17 -2.23 -8.46
N PHE A 321 13.99 -2.15 -7.15
CA PHE A 321 13.16 -1.13 -6.53
C PHE A 321 13.77 0.25 -6.78
N PHE A 322 12.96 1.20 -7.25
CA PHE A 322 13.45 2.50 -7.71
C PHE A 322 14.22 3.28 -6.63
N TRP A 323 13.78 3.19 -5.36
CA TRP A 323 14.34 3.96 -4.24
C TRP A 323 15.46 3.26 -3.46
N ASP A 324 15.62 1.94 -3.61
CA ASP A 324 16.81 1.20 -3.16
C ASP A 324 17.07 0.04 -4.14
N PRO A 325 17.93 0.24 -5.16
CA PRO A 325 18.14 -0.74 -6.22
C PRO A 325 18.77 -2.06 -5.78
N LYS A 326 19.14 -2.20 -4.49
CA LYS A 326 19.57 -3.48 -3.89
C LYS A 326 18.41 -4.45 -3.67
N LEU A 327 17.16 -3.97 -3.66
CA LEU A 327 15.97 -4.82 -3.60
C LEU A 327 15.54 -5.21 -5.01
N ASP A 328 15.56 -6.50 -5.33
CA ASP A 328 14.81 -7.01 -6.49
C ASP A 328 13.33 -7.23 -6.11
N MET A 329 12.43 -6.57 -6.82
CA MET A 329 10.98 -6.69 -6.64
C MET A 329 10.45 -8.08 -7.03
N PHE A 330 11.25 -8.88 -7.74
CA PHE A 330 10.92 -10.24 -8.16
C PHE A 330 11.56 -11.35 -7.30
N ALA A 331 12.29 -11.03 -6.23
CA ALA A 331 12.94 -12.02 -5.36
C ALA A 331 11.97 -13.02 -4.70
N ASP A 332 10.74 -12.60 -4.39
CA ASP A 332 9.69 -13.45 -3.79
C ASP A 332 8.97 -14.37 -4.82
N LEU A 333 9.31 -14.31 -6.12
CA LEU A 333 8.60 -15.03 -7.18
C LEU A 333 9.32 -16.32 -7.58
N THR A 334 8.57 -17.41 -7.75
CA THR A 334 9.14 -18.65 -8.28
C THR A 334 9.37 -18.56 -9.80
N ASP A 335 10.31 -19.33 -10.32
CA ASP A 335 10.61 -19.38 -11.75
C ASP A 335 9.37 -19.68 -12.60
N CYS A 336 8.50 -20.61 -12.16
CA CYS A 336 7.24 -20.89 -12.83
C CYS A 336 6.30 -19.66 -12.90
N GLN A 337 6.23 -18.85 -11.84
CA GLN A 337 5.46 -17.61 -11.84
C GLN A 337 6.08 -16.57 -12.79
N ARG A 338 7.42 -16.49 -12.81
CA ARG A 338 8.16 -15.56 -13.67
C ARG A 338 8.03 -15.92 -15.15
N ILE A 339 8.16 -17.21 -15.50
CA ILE A 339 7.97 -17.75 -16.85
C ILE A 339 6.54 -17.52 -17.34
N ASP A 340 5.52 -17.80 -16.52
CA ASP A 340 4.12 -17.54 -16.87
C ASP A 340 3.89 -16.05 -17.21
N MET A 341 4.37 -15.14 -16.37
CA MET A 341 4.23 -13.71 -16.59
C MET A 341 5.06 -13.20 -17.78
N PHE A 342 6.25 -13.75 -18.00
CA PHE A 342 7.10 -13.47 -19.16
C PHE A 342 6.42 -13.87 -20.46
N ASN A 343 5.97 -15.13 -20.57
CA ASN A 343 5.32 -15.67 -21.77
C ASN A 343 4.00 -14.93 -22.06
N TYR A 344 3.24 -14.58 -21.03
CA TYR A 344 2.05 -13.74 -21.14
C TYR A 344 2.37 -12.35 -21.74
N LEU A 345 3.34 -11.62 -21.18
CA LEU A 345 3.68 -10.28 -21.68
C LEU A 345 4.26 -10.32 -23.09
N ARG A 346 5.08 -11.33 -23.43
CA ARG A 346 5.57 -11.54 -24.80
C ARG A 346 4.45 -11.87 -25.79
N LYS A 347 3.46 -12.67 -25.39
CA LYS A 347 2.29 -12.95 -26.23
C LYS A 347 1.47 -11.68 -26.48
N CYS A 348 1.26 -10.84 -25.45
CA CYS A 348 0.61 -9.54 -25.64
C CYS A 348 1.45 -8.60 -26.52
N GLU A 349 2.75 -8.43 -26.25
CA GLU A 349 3.66 -7.62 -27.08
C GLU A 349 3.60 -8.05 -28.56
N TYR A 350 3.62 -9.36 -28.84
CA TYR A 350 3.47 -9.89 -30.19
C TYR A 350 2.11 -9.54 -30.83
N THR A 351 1.00 -9.68 -30.09
CA THR A 351 -0.34 -9.27 -30.57
C THR A 351 -0.37 -7.78 -30.94
N PHE A 352 0.16 -6.90 -30.10
CA PHE A 352 0.21 -5.46 -30.40
C PHE A 352 1.12 -5.17 -31.60
N ARG A 353 2.34 -5.71 -31.64
CA ARG A 353 3.26 -5.51 -32.78
C ARG A 353 2.72 -6.04 -34.11
N LYS A 354 2.00 -7.17 -34.11
CA LYS A 354 1.34 -7.72 -35.30
C LYS A 354 0.23 -6.79 -35.81
N ALA A 355 -0.56 -6.23 -34.90
CA ALA A 355 -1.63 -5.30 -35.23
C ALA A 355 -1.10 -3.95 -35.75
N ASP A 356 0.09 -3.52 -35.30
CA ASP A 356 0.66 -2.20 -35.61
C ASP A 356 1.01 -1.97 -37.09
N GLY A 357 1.26 -3.06 -37.84
CA GLY A 357 1.49 -3.01 -39.29
C GLY A 357 0.41 -3.73 -40.13
N ASN A 358 -0.62 -4.30 -39.48
CA ASN A 358 -1.63 -5.13 -40.14
C ASN A 358 -2.91 -5.20 -39.28
N LEU A 359 -3.66 -4.10 -39.18
CA LEU A 359 -4.91 -4.09 -38.43
C LEU A 359 -6.09 -4.57 -39.28
N ASN A 360 -6.27 -5.88 -39.32
CA ASN A 360 -7.50 -6.54 -39.79
C ASN A 360 -8.44 -6.88 -38.62
N ASP A 361 -9.65 -7.37 -38.92
CA ASP A 361 -10.70 -7.66 -37.94
C ASP A 361 -10.23 -8.64 -36.84
N ASP A 362 -9.47 -9.68 -37.20
CA ASP A 362 -8.89 -10.62 -36.22
C ASP A 362 -7.90 -9.93 -35.28
N ASN A 363 -6.98 -9.12 -35.81
CA ASN A 363 -5.96 -8.46 -35.01
C ASN A 363 -6.60 -7.36 -34.13
N GLU A 364 -7.62 -6.65 -34.63
CA GLU A 364 -8.42 -5.70 -33.85
C GLU A 364 -9.20 -6.40 -32.73
N ASN A 365 -9.87 -7.52 -33.01
CA ASN A 365 -10.55 -8.33 -32.01
C ASN A 365 -9.58 -8.86 -30.95
N ASN A 366 -8.38 -9.29 -31.32
CA ASN A 366 -7.33 -9.71 -30.38
C ASN A 366 -6.82 -8.55 -29.49
N VAL A 367 -6.75 -7.33 -30.03
CA VAL A 367 -6.44 -6.11 -29.28
C VAL A 367 -7.58 -5.76 -28.31
N GLN A 368 -8.85 -5.76 -28.74
CA GLN A 368 -9.98 -5.51 -27.84
C GLN A 368 -10.08 -6.57 -26.73
N ASN A 369 -9.92 -7.86 -27.09
CA ASN A 369 -9.86 -8.99 -26.15
C ASN A 369 -8.64 -8.97 -25.22
N SER A 370 -7.71 -8.03 -25.38
CA SER A 370 -6.63 -7.77 -24.41
C SER A 370 -7.05 -6.83 -23.28
N PHE A 371 -8.20 -6.15 -23.39
CA PHE A 371 -8.73 -5.20 -22.39
C PHE A 371 -10.18 -5.47 -21.95
N SER A 372 -10.94 -6.24 -22.71
CA SER A 372 -12.24 -6.78 -22.32
C SER A 372 -12.09 -8.14 -21.63
N SER A 373 -12.96 -8.42 -20.64
CA SER A 373 -13.20 -9.77 -20.14
C SER A 373 -14.72 -10.02 -20.14
N ALA A 374 -15.11 -11.25 -20.46
CA ALA A 374 -16.52 -11.68 -20.40
C ALA A 374 -17.05 -11.87 -18.96
N ARG A 375 -16.28 -11.49 -17.93
CA ARG A 375 -16.58 -11.73 -16.50
C ARG A 375 -16.22 -10.55 -15.58
N ASN A 376 -16.14 -9.32 -16.09
CA ASN A 376 -15.81 -8.14 -15.27
C ASN A 376 -16.99 -7.69 -14.36
N LYS A 377 -17.13 -8.35 -13.20
CA LYS A 377 -17.60 -7.75 -11.94
C LYS A 377 -16.52 -7.97 -10.87
N GLY A 378 -16.43 -7.08 -9.88
CA GLY A 378 -15.23 -6.82 -9.07
C GLY A 378 -14.53 -8.05 -8.48
N ALA A 379 -13.20 -8.12 -8.66
CA ALA A 379 -12.36 -9.22 -8.16
C ALA A 379 -10.85 -8.89 -8.08
N GLU A 380 -10.43 -7.66 -7.76
CA GLU A 380 -9.05 -7.47 -7.30
C GLU A 380 -8.89 -8.01 -5.85
N ASN A 381 -7.78 -8.71 -5.59
CA ASN A 381 -7.29 -9.07 -4.24
C ASN A 381 -8.15 -10.01 -3.34
N ARG A 382 -8.84 -11.03 -3.88
CA ARG A 382 -9.19 -12.21 -3.04
C ARG A 382 -7.92 -13.00 -2.67
N PRO A 383 -7.70 -13.38 -1.40
CA PRO A 383 -6.63 -14.31 -1.02
C PRO A 383 -6.82 -15.69 -1.67
N SER A 384 -5.73 -16.33 -2.04
CA SER A 384 -5.72 -17.72 -2.50
C SER A 384 -5.73 -18.68 -1.30
N ASP A 385 -6.89 -18.90 -0.69
CA ASP A 385 -7.06 -19.91 0.35
C ASP A 385 -6.96 -21.32 -0.27
N GLY A 386 -5.77 -21.91 -0.16
CA GLY A 386 -5.44 -23.20 -0.76
C GLY A 386 -5.95 -24.37 0.07
N GLN A 387 -7.17 -24.83 -0.19
CA GLN A 387 -7.60 -26.18 0.17
C GLN A 387 -8.19 -26.89 -1.06
N LYS A 388 -7.47 -27.91 -1.56
CA LYS A 388 -8.09 -28.97 -2.35
C LYS A 388 -9.10 -29.70 -1.46
N LYS A 389 -10.32 -29.88 -1.96
CA LYS A 389 -11.15 -31.04 -1.60
C LYS A 389 -11.22 -31.94 -2.83
N GLU A 390 -10.66 -33.13 -2.70
CA GLU A 390 -10.81 -34.18 -3.70
C GLU A 390 -12.17 -34.85 -3.43
N ASN A 391 -13.08 -34.76 -4.41
CA ASN A 391 -14.36 -35.47 -4.37
C ASN A 391 -14.17 -36.82 -5.05
N THR A 392 -14.05 -37.89 -4.27
CA THR A 392 -14.03 -39.26 -4.80
C THR A 392 -15.41 -39.65 -5.32
N THR A 393 -15.47 -40.12 -6.57
CA THR A 393 -16.71 -40.56 -7.23
C THR A 393 -17.35 -41.73 -6.44
N LYS A 394 -18.68 -41.71 -6.29
CA LYS A 394 -19.46 -42.89 -5.90
C LYS A 394 -20.25 -43.39 -7.10
N GLU A 395 -19.95 -44.62 -7.52
CA GLU A 395 -20.83 -45.40 -8.39
C GLU A 395 -22.05 -45.93 -7.61
N SER A 396 -23.06 -46.38 -8.36
CA SER A 396 -24.33 -46.86 -7.84
C SER A 396 -24.57 -48.33 -8.19
N LYS A 397 -25.15 -49.11 -7.26
CA LYS A 397 -26.08 -50.25 -7.45
C LYS A 397 -26.56 -50.77 -6.06
N PRO A 398 -27.60 -51.64 -5.96
CA PRO A 398 -28.67 -51.37 -5.00
C PRO A 398 -28.99 -52.49 -4.00
N ALA A 399 -29.84 -52.11 -3.03
CA ALA A 399 -30.89 -52.87 -2.34
C ALA A 399 -30.83 -54.41 -2.26
N SER A 400 -30.79 -54.91 -1.01
CA SER A 400 -31.63 -56.01 -0.52
C SER A 400 -31.88 -55.81 0.99
N ALA A 401 -32.79 -56.61 1.58
CA ALA A 401 -33.23 -56.48 2.97
C ALA A 401 -32.68 -57.60 3.90
N GLU A 402 -33.05 -57.47 5.18
CA GLU A 402 -33.01 -58.40 6.33
C GLU A 402 -33.25 -59.92 6.06
N PRO A 403 -33.11 -60.87 7.04
CA PRO A 403 -32.92 -60.70 8.52
C PRO A 403 -31.94 -61.68 9.27
N THR A 404 -31.73 -61.39 10.57
CA THR A 404 -31.58 -62.32 11.74
C THR A 404 -30.33 -63.21 12.03
N LYS A 405 -29.99 -63.21 13.35
CA LYS A 405 -29.59 -64.33 14.27
C LYS A 405 -28.16 -64.93 14.31
N SER A 406 -27.45 -64.54 15.40
CA SER A 406 -26.99 -65.38 16.55
C SER A 406 -25.62 -66.10 16.60
N MET A 407 -25.09 -66.25 17.84
CA MET A 407 -23.99 -67.15 18.32
C MET A 407 -22.54 -66.81 17.84
N LYS A 408 -21.39 -67.18 18.44
CA LYS A 408 -20.89 -67.84 19.71
C LYS A 408 -19.32 -67.71 19.73
N THR A 409 -18.45 -67.78 20.78
CA THR A 409 -18.49 -67.75 22.28
C THR A 409 -17.07 -67.44 22.86
N LYS A 410 -16.91 -66.56 23.87
CA LYS A 410 -15.71 -66.41 24.77
C LYS A 410 -14.36 -66.04 24.06
N VAL A 411 -13.22 -65.69 24.68
CA VAL A 411 -12.59 -65.94 26.02
C VAL A 411 -12.06 -64.63 26.67
N ALA A 412 -11.67 -64.68 27.95
CA ALA A 412 -11.37 -63.52 28.82
C ALA A 412 -9.88 -63.30 29.14
N ALA A 413 -9.55 -62.11 29.68
CA ALA A 413 -8.51 -61.89 30.69
C ALA A 413 -8.81 -60.59 31.50
N THR A 414 -8.39 -60.53 32.77
CA THR A 414 -8.70 -59.45 33.74
C THR A 414 -7.42 -58.98 34.44
N PRO A 415 -7.23 -57.68 34.77
CA PRO A 415 -5.93 -57.16 35.24
C PRO A 415 -5.70 -57.26 36.77
N PRO A 416 -4.45 -57.17 37.24
CA PRO A 416 -4.07 -57.03 38.65
C PRO A 416 -4.02 -55.56 39.13
N ALA A 417 -3.91 -55.33 40.45
CA ALA A 417 -3.86 -53.98 41.05
C ALA A 417 -3.15 -53.94 42.43
N LYS A 418 -2.89 -52.70 42.91
CA LYS A 418 -2.48 -52.27 44.27
C LYS A 418 -1.02 -52.46 44.74
N ALA A 419 -0.34 -51.35 45.04
CA ALA A 419 0.17 -50.92 46.37
C ALA A 419 0.96 -49.60 46.20
N SER A 420 0.89 -48.49 46.96
CA SER A 420 0.37 -48.07 48.27
C SER A 420 1.41 -47.90 49.41
N THR A 421 1.76 -46.66 49.74
CA THR A 421 2.41 -46.24 51.01
C THR A 421 1.91 -44.85 51.44
N LYS A 422 2.10 -44.45 52.71
CA LYS A 422 1.51 -43.24 53.34
C LYS A 422 2.53 -42.41 54.15
N THR A 423 2.30 -41.09 54.22
CA THR A 423 2.34 -40.18 55.40
C THR A 423 1.64 -38.86 54.94
N SER A 424 0.71 -38.17 55.61
CA SER A 424 0.50 -37.78 57.03
C SER A 424 1.50 -36.66 57.47
N ASP A 425 1.15 -35.56 58.16
CA ASP A 425 -0.10 -35.02 58.78
C ASP A 425 0.02 -33.47 58.95
N ALA A 426 -0.95 -32.61 59.31
CA ALA A 426 -2.44 -32.55 59.22
C ALA A 426 -2.93 -31.17 59.78
N LYS A 427 -4.27 -30.92 59.83
CA LYS A 427 -4.99 -29.82 60.58
C LYS A 427 -4.87 -28.37 60.03
N THR A 428 -5.81 -27.42 60.21
CA THR A 428 -7.20 -27.42 60.74
C THR A 428 -7.95 -26.10 60.36
N GLN A 429 -9.28 -26.19 60.11
CA GLN A 429 -10.42 -25.19 60.15
C GLN A 429 -10.21 -23.72 59.68
N LEU A 430 -11.13 -23.01 59.00
CA LEU A 430 -12.61 -23.00 58.83
C LEU A 430 -13.40 -22.12 59.82
N ASN A 431 -13.87 -20.96 59.34
CA ASN A 431 -15.09 -20.20 59.72
C ASN A 431 -15.36 -19.20 58.55
N GLU A 432 -16.50 -19.11 57.88
CA GLU A 432 -17.94 -18.99 58.28
C GLU A 432 -18.42 -17.54 58.49
N GLN A 433 -19.25 -17.08 57.53
CA GLN A 433 -20.38 -16.15 57.62
C GLN A 433 -20.25 -14.77 58.32
N LYS A 434 -20.59 -13.70 57.59
CA LYS A 434 -21.98 -13.16 57.62
C LYS A 434 -22.26 -12.04 56.58
N LYS A 435 -23.47 -12.11 56.02
CA LYS A 435 -24.24 -10.98 55.45
C LYS A 435 -25.04 -10.34 56.61
N PRO A 436 -25.53 -9.09 56.55
CA PRO A 436 -26.84 -8.87 55.90
C PRO A 436 -27.09 -7.48 55.26
N LEU A 437 -28.19 -7.43 54.51
CA LEU A 437 -29.15 -6.33 54.20
C LEU A 437 -28.71 -4.85 54.06
N ALA A 438 -29.32 -4.21 53.05
CA ALA A 438 -29.68 -2.78 53.06
C ALA A 438 -31.11 -2.58 53.59
N PRO A 439 -31.52 -1.33 53.85
CA PRO A 439 -32.87 -0.87 53.49
C PRO A 439 -32.84 0.34 52.56
N ALA A 440 -34.02 0.84 52.16
CA ALA A 440 -34.21 1.80 51.07
C ALA A 440 -35.11 2.99 51.46
N THR A 441 -35.31 3.91 50.50
CA THR A 441 -36.19 5.10 50.55
C THR A 441 -35.65 6.23 51.47
N SER A 442 -35.88 7.52 51.18
CA SER A 442 -37.05 8.09 50.48
C SER A 442 -36.75 9.40 49.75
N ASN A 443 -37.70 9.80 48.90
CA ASN A 443 -37.80 11.09 48.25
C ASN A 443 -39.25 11.57 48.46
N PRO A 444 -39.52 12.84 48.84
CA PRO A 444 -40.83 13.38 48.53
C PRO A 444 -40.88 14.88 48.16
N LYS A 445 -41.61 15.16 47.07
CA LYS A 445 -42.49 16.35 46.87
C LYS A 445 -41.81 17.74 46.73
N SER A 446 -42.42 18.77 46.12
CA SER A 446 -43.28 18.92 44.91
C SER A 446 -43.90 20.33 44.94
N LYS A 447 -43.98 21.07 43.82
CA LYS A 447 -45.12 21.97 43.49
C LYS A 447 -44.98 22.67 42.12
N THR A 448 -46.03 22.56 41.30
CA THR A 448 -46.39 23.46 40.19
C THR A 448 -47.37 24.55 40.72
N PRO A 449 -47.62 25.70 40.03
CA PRO A 449 -48.47 25.81 38.82
C PRO A 449 -47.76 26.54 37.65
N ILE A 450 -48.08 26.37 36.35
CA ILE A 450 -49.33 26.57 35.57
C ILE A 450 -49.74 28.05 35.39
N THR A 451 -49.36 28.61 34.23
CA THR A 451 -50.09 29.51 33.31
C THR A 451 -49.18 29.80 32.09
N ALA A 452 -49.61 30.39 30.97
CA ALA A 452 -50.77 30.12 30.10
C ALA A 452 -50.55 30.91 28.78
N ASP A 453 -50.86 30.30 27.64
CA ASP A 453 -50.96 30.82 26.25
C ASP A 453 -50.41 32.21 25.84
N ALA A 454 -49.54 32.20 24.82
CA ALA A 454 -49.46 33.26 23.81
C ALA A 454 -49.17 32.64 22.42
N LYS A 455 -49.97 32.97 21.40
CA LYS A 455 -50.15 32.20 20.16
C LYS A 455 -49.86 33.05 18.91
N VAL A 456 -48.73 32.83 18.23
CA VAL A 456 -48.46 33.39 16.88
C VAL A 456 -47.63 32.44 16.00
N SER A 457 -48.12 32.23 14.77
CA SER A 457 -47.48 31.63 13.58
C SER A 457 -48.24 32.18 12.34
N PRO A 458 -47.79 32.05 11.07
CA PRO A 458 -46.54 31.44 10.56
C PRO A 458 -45.77 32.26 9.47
N ALA A 459 -44.60 31.73 9.06
CA ALA A 459 -44.03 31.81 7.69
C ALA A 459 -43.58 33.20 7.13
N PRO A 460 -42.89 33.28 5.96
CA PRO A 460 -42.36 32.22 5.10
C PRO A 460 -40.81 32.29 4.87
N SER A 461 -40.33 31.40 4.00
CA SER A 461 -38.92 31.19 3.63
C SER A 461 -38.33 32.24 2.66
N LYS A 462 -37.00 32.24 2.55
CA LYS A 462 -36.24 32.58 1.33
C LYS A 462 -34.87 31.92 1.34
N ALA A 463 -34.40 31.49 0.16
CA ALA A 463 -33.08 30.87 -0.05
C ALA A 463 -32.34 31.61 -1.17
N ASN A 464 -31.00 31.64 -1.13
CA ASN A 464 -30.08 31.93 -2.24
C ASN A 464 -28.61 31.98 -1.74
N PRO A 465 -27.58 31.93 -2.62
CA PRO A 465 -27.53 31.27 -3.93
C PRO A 465 -26.21 30.47 -4.15
N ASN A 466 -26.07 29.85 -5.33
CA ASN A 466 -24.79 29.39 -5.87
C ASN A 466 -23.80 30.56 -6.10
N PRO A 467 -22.48 30.35 -5.94
CA PRO A 467 -21.45 31.17 -6.56
C PRO A 467 -21.04 30.59 -7.93
N SER A 468 -21.67 31.05 -9.01
CA SER A 468 -21.22 30.77 -10.39
C SER A 468 -20.17 31.79 -10.86
N GLU A 469 -19.18 31.30 -11.61
CA GLU A 469 -18.31 32.04 -12.54
C GLU A 469 -17.94 33.51 -12.22
N GLN A 470 -16.87 33.74 -11.45
CA GLN A 470 -16.13 35.02 -11.54
C GLN A 470 -15.03 34.95 -12.61
N LYS A 471 -15.37 35.49 -13.79
CA LYS A 471 -14.51 35.60 -14.97
C LYS A 471 -13.50 36.74 -14.82
N VAL A 472 -12.43 36.51 -14.04
CA VAL A 472 -11.38 37.52 -13.80
C VAL A 472 -10.70 37.91 -15.11
N LYS A 473 -10.86 39.18 -15.52
CA LYS A 473 -10.09 39.79 -16.61
C LYS A 473 -8.65 40.00 -16.15
N SER A 474 -7.70 39.26 -16.70
CA SER A 474 -6.27 39.57 -16.56
C SER A 474 -5.91 40.78 -17.42
N THR A 475 -5.41 41.85 -16.78
CA THR A 475 -4.73 42.95 -17.48
C THR A 475 -3.32 42.50 -17.91
N PRO A 476 -2.78 42.99 -19.05
CA PRO A 476 -1.48 42.53 -19.54
C PRO A 476 -0.33 43.11 -18.71
N VAL A 477 0.43 42.25 -18.03
CA VAL A 477 1.70 42.64 -17.40
C VAL A 477 2.75 42.81 -18.49
N LYS A 478 3.32 44.01 -18.64
CA LYS A 478 4.44 44.25 -19.56
C LYS A 478 5.67 43.43 -19.14
N PRO A 479 6.37 42.73 -20.05
CA PRO A 479 7.62 42.07 -19.72
C PRO A 479 8.73 43.11 -19.52
N ASN A 480 9.41 43.07 -18.38
CA ASN A 480 10.64 43.84 -18.17
C ASN A 480 11.84 43.13 -18.85
N PRO A 481 12.86 43.87 -19.33
CA PRO A 481 13.83 43.33 -20.30
C PRO A 481 14.86 42.38 -19.70
N LYS A 482 15.45 41.54 -20.56
CA LYS A 482 16.61 40.70 -20.23
C LYS A 482 17.84 41.58 -19.94
N PRO A 483 18.68 41.25 -18.96
CA PRO A 483 20.02 41.82 -18.86
C PRO A 483 20.86 41.38 -20.07
N ASN A 484 21.58 42.32 -20.67
CA ASN A 484 22.43 42.07 -21.83
C ASN A 484 23.80 41.55 -21.37
N VAL A 485 24.31 40.48 -21.99
CA VAL A 485 25.64 39.94 -21.70
C VAL A 485 26.59 40.40 -22.80
N GLN A 486 27.43 41.38 -22.50
CA GLN A 486 28.52 41.81 -23.37
C GLN A 486 29.89 41.47 -22.79
N GLN A 487 30.80 41.20 -23.72
CA GLN A 487 32.13 40.66 -23.53
C GLN A 487 33.01 41.51 -22.60
N GLN A 488 33.85 40.84 -21.80
CA GLN A 488 35.24 41.26 -21.62
C GLN A 488 36.15 40.03 -21.77
N GLN A 489 37.23 40.19 -22.53
CA GLN A 489 38.23 39.17 -22.80
C GLN A 489 39.59 39.83 -23.09
N ALA A 490 40.68 39.17 -22.67
CA ALA A 490 42.09 39.47 -22.96
C ALA A 490 42.75 40.69 -22.29
N ASN A 491 44.08 40.53 -22.05
CA ASN A 491 45.07 41.36 -21.34
C ASN A 491 45.26 41.02 -19.84
N ARG A 492 46.46 40.70 -19.30
CA ARG A 492 47.85 40.51 -19.80
C ARG A 492 48.51 39.44 -18.88
N SER A 493 49.29 38.43 -19.32
CA SER A 493 50.75 38.42 -19.63
C SER A 493 51.67 39.19 -18.66
N ALA A 494 52.83 38.71 -18.21
CA ALA A 494 53.45 37.37 -18.20
C ALA A 494 54.74 37.41 -17.33
N ASP A 495 55.16 36.28 -16.73
CA ASP A 495 56.55 35.93 -16.30
C ASP A 495 56.53 34.44 -15.85
N GLN A 496 57.44 33.50 -16.15
CA GLN A 496 58.89 33.41 -16.50
C GLN A 496 59.78 32.85 -15.36
N ASN A 497 60.03 31.54 -15.45
CA ASN A 497 61.32 30.85 -15.24
C ASN A 497 62.12 30.95 -13.91
N ARG A 498 62.20 29.79 -13.21
CA ARG A 498 63.45 29.12 -12.72
C ARG A 498 63.11 27.64 -12.46
N ILE A 499 63.55 26.71 -13.31
CA ILE A 499 64.86 26.01 -13.34
C ILE A 499 64.94 24.80 -12.37
N ASN A 500 65.31 23.68 -12.99
CA ASN A 500 65.49 22.28 -12.54
C ASN A 500 66.74 22.09 -11.63
N PRO A 501 67.14 20.86 -11.22
CA PRO A 501 66.43 19.56 -11.15
C PRO A 501 66.65 18.80 -9.81
N ASN A 502 66.08 17.60 -9.66
CA ASN A 502 66.93 16.41 -9.43
C ASN A 502 66.24 15.10 -9.87
N ALA A 503 67.00 14.03 -10.09
CA ALA A 503 66.50 12.76 -10.64
C ALA A 503 67.00 11.53 -9.84
N ASN A 504 66.22 10.45 -9.85
CA ASN A 504 66.57 9.02 -9.74
C ASN A 504 65.27 8.20 -9.52
N GLY A 505 65.03 7.02 -10.12
CA GLY A 505 65.83 6.32 -11.12
C GLY A 505 66.01 4.82 -10.85
N ALA A 506 64.93 4.01 -10.87
CA ALA A 506 65.04 2.54 -10.87
C ALA A 506 63.76 1.83 -11.38
N GLN A 507 63.86 1.19 -12.56
CA GLN A 507 63.20 -0.09 -12.87
C GLN A 507 64.30 -1.17 -12.77
N PRO A 508 64.01 -2.41 -12.33
CA PRO A 508 63.29 -3.38 -13.19
C PRO A 508 62.36 -4.30 -12.34
N LYS A 509 61.83 -5.46 -12.77
CA LYS A 509 61.91 -6.24 -14.04
C LYS A 509 60.58 -6.98 -14.21
N ALA A 510 60.28 -7.48 -15.41
CA ALA A 510 59.24 -8.48 -15.61
C ALA A 510 59.85 -9.88 -15.59
N ASP A 511 59.11 -10.85 -15.06
CA ASP A 511 59.27 -12.27 -15.38
C ASP A 511 57.87 -12.90 -15.49
N ALA A 512 57.73 -13.83 -16.42
CA ALA A 512 56.50 -14.59 -16.63
C ALA A 512 56.75 -16.05 -16.27
N ASN A 513 55.75 -16.73 -15.70
CA ASN A 513 55.71 -18.18 -15.81
C ASN A 513 54.28 -18.72 -15.85
N SER A 514 54.10 -19.77 -16.65
CA SER A 514 52.86 -20.53 -16.79
C SER A 514 52.81 -21.68 -15.80
N ASN A 515 51.61 -22.10 -15.39
CA ASN A 515 51.27 -23.53 -15.45
C ASN A 515 49.77 -23.82 -15.32
N SER A 516 49.42 -25.04 -15.72
CA SER A 516 48.05 -25.57 -15.85
C SER A 516 47.77 -26.72 -14.87
N CYS A 517 46.53 -26.84 -14.42
CA CYS A 517 45.76 -28.11 -14.21
C CYS A 517 44.28 -27.70 -14.03
N GLN A 518 43.29 -28.23 -14.75
CA GLN A 518 42.79 -29.61 -14.84
C GLN A 518 42.06 -30.14 -13.59
N ILE A 519 40.72 -30.03 -13.67
CA ILE A 519 39.69 -31.06 -13.42
C ILE A 519 40.03 -32.21 -12.46
N SER A 520 39.22 -32.32 -11.40
CA SER A 520 38.62 -33.57 -10.90
C SER A 520 37.24 -33.25 -10.31
#